data_AF-A0A511FAR9-F1
#
_entry.id   AF-A0A511FAR9-F1
#
_cell.length_a   1.000
_cell.length_b   1.000
_cell.length_c   1.000
_cell.angle_alpha   90.00
_cell.angle_beta   90.00
_cell.angle_gamma   90.00
#
_symmetry.space_group_name_H-M   'P 1'
#
loop_
_entity.id
_entity.type
_entity.pdbx_description
1 polymer ?
#
loop_
_entity_poly.entity_id
_entity_poly.type
_entity_poly.pdbx_seq_one_letter_code
_entity_poly.pdbx_strand_id
1 'polypeptide(L)'
;MRYVSVFVGLALALVGVVAAGGGLQGPVAGIAELRQWMVAVAILIVLGALTQRLRGAAVGRWSGAVDPQRMYSPEQRRVIHERAGGQCEYTGWGWQRCRSASEHADHLHPHAKGGATSLRNGVAACAHHNTSKGAKVLARSKIRSLERRRRRYFPKGVDVRVGEMYDLATTRRDEGRVGAATAATPRRGPGVPAMASPPVRVPPATPVVVPGWDEVAEDPSDDTAPWGSAPSASQPGATRPGPSAGHRDTGGPAPGTRPPAPPLW
;
A
#
# COMPACT_ATOMS: atom_id res chain seq x y z
N MET A 1 8.31 18.98 -6.06
CA MET A 1 7.80 20.03 -6.97
C MET A 1 6.57 20.77 -6.43
N ARG A 2 5.51 20.10 -5.94
CA ARG A 2 4.29 20.80 -5.43
C ARG A 2 4.50 21.82 -4.30
N TYR A 3 5.54 21.68 -3.47
CA TYR A 3 5.80 22.61 -2.37
C TYR A 3 6.50 23.91 -2.79
N VAL A 4 7.31 23.90 -3.86
CA VAL A 4 7.96 25.11 -4.38
C VAL A 4 6.90 26.09 -4.89
N SER A 5 5.85 25.56 -5.53
CA SER A 5 4.69 26.35 -5.98
C SER A 5 3.91 26.99 -4.83
N VAL A 6 3.80 26.32 -3.67
CA VAL A 6 3.12 26.86 -2.49
C VAL A 6 3.93 27.98 -1.84
N PHE A 7 5.26 27.83 -1.72
CA PHE A 7 6.12 28.87 -1.16
C PHE A 7 6.22 30.10 -2.06
N VAL A 8 6.30 29.91 -3.38
CA VAL A 8 6.27 31.01 -4.36
C VAL A 8 4.92 31.72 -4.32
N GLY A 9 3.81 30.99 -4.25
CA GLY A 9 2.47 31.57 -4.12
C GLY A 9 2.28 32.38 -2.83
N LEU A 10 2.78 31.89 -1.69
CA LEU A 10 2.69 32.60 -0.41
C LEU A 10 3.56 33.87 -0.40
N ALA A 11 4.76 33.80 -0.99
CA ALA A 11 5.64 34.96 -1.12
C ALA A 11 5.03 36.04 -2.01
N LEU A 12 4.42 35.66 -3.14
CA LEU A 12 3.72 36.59 -4.03
C LEU A 12 2.46 37.19 -3.38
N ALA A 13 1.71 36.40 -2.61
CA ALA A 13 0.53 36.90 -1.88
C ALA A 13 0.92 37.93 -0.80
N LEU A 14 2.03 37.70 -0.07
CA LEU A 14 2.57 38.67 0.89
C LEU A 14 3.01 39.97 0.22
N VAL A 15 3.63 39.90 -0.96
CA VAL A 15 3.98 41.09 -1.76
C VAL A 15 2.72 41.85 -2.20
N GLY A 16 1.65 41.15 -2.59
CA GLY A 16 0.38 41.76 -2.98
C GLY A 16 -0.36 42.47 -1.84
N VAL A 17 -0.34 41.91 -0.62
CA VAL A 17 -0.97 42.53 0.57
C VAL A 17 -0.24 43.81 0.99
N VAL A 18 1.08 43.86 0.85
CA VAL A 18 1.88 45.05 1.18
C VAL A 18 1.69 46.17 0.16
N ALA A 19 1.56 45.83 -1.14
CA ALA A 19 1.26 46.81 -2.18
C ALA A 19 -0.12 47.48 -2.00
N ALA A 20 -1.05 46.84 -1.29
CA ALA A 20 -2.39 47.36 -1.02
C ALA A 20 -2.51 48.16 0.30
N GLY A 21 -1.49 48.15 1.17
CA GLY A 21 -1.65 48.48 2.59
C GLY A 21 -1.06 49.79 3.14
N GLY A 22 -0.24 50.55 2.41
CA GLY A 22 0.41 51.73 3.02
C GLY A 22 0.92 52.76 2.04
N GLY A 23 0.43 54.01 2.19
CA GLY A 23 0.83 55.15 1.38
C GLY A 23 2.32 55.46 1.50
N LEU A 24 2.94 55.69 0.33
CA LEU A 24 4.33 56.13 0.22
C LEU A 24 4.52 57.52 0.84
N GLN A 25 5.02 57.58 2.07
CA GLN A 25 5.65 58.79 2.59
C GLN A 25 7.18 58.67 2.43
N GLY A 26 7.69 59.14 1.28
CA GLY A 26 9.10 59.43 1.03
C GLY A 26 9.93 58.34 0.29
N PRO A 27 10.68 58.69 -0.78
CA PRO A 27 11.39 57.74 -1.64
C PRO A 27 12.57 57.02 -0.97
N VAL A 28 13.13 57.56 0.11
CA VAL A 28 14.29 56.98 0.82
C VAL A 28 13.92 55.98 1.92
N ALA A 29 12.73 56.09 2.53
CA ALA A 29 12.26 55.12 3.52
C ALA A 29 11.91 53.77 2.88
N GLY A 30 11.37 53.79 1.65
CA GLY A 30 10.98 52.57 0.91
C GLY A 30 12.15 51.67 0.51
N ILE A 31 13.35 52.21 0.27
CA ILE A 31 14.52 51.39 -0.15
C ILE A 31 15.06 50.56 1.03
N ALA A 32 15.11 51.15 2.23
CA ALA A 32 15.58 50.43 3.43
C ALA A 32 14.62 49.29 3.82
N GLU A 33 13.32 49.55 3.73
CA GLU A 33 12.27 48.56 3.98
C GLU A 33 12.31 47.43 2.94
N LEU A 34 12.43 47.76 1.65
CA LEU A 34 12.58 46.77 0.57
C LEU A 34 13.81 45.87 0.80
N ARG A 35 14.95 46.44 1.25
CA ARG A 35 16.16 45.66 1.57
C ARG A 35 15.90 44.64 2.69
N GLN A 36 15.22 45.04 3.76
CA GLN A 36 14.90 44.15 4.88
C GLN A 36 13.99 42.99 4.43
N TRP A 37 12.99 43.27 3.59
CA TRP A 37 12.13 42.24 3.02
C TRP A 37 12.87 41.27 2.11
N MET A 38 13.76 41.78 1.24
CA MET A 38 14.60 40.91 0.40
C MET A 38 15.50 39.99 1.23
N VAL A 39 16.08 40.50 2.33
CA VAL A 39 16.87 39.68 3.26
C VAL A 39 16.01 38.61 3.92
N ALA A 40 14.80 38.95 4.39
CA ALA A 40 13.89 37.98 5.00
C ALA A 40 13.48 36.87 4.02
N VAL A 41 13.13 37.22 2.77
CA VAL A 41 12.80 36.26 1.72
C VAL A 41 14.01 35.37 1.39
N ALA A 42 15.21 35.94 1.28
CA ALA A 42 16.43 35.17 1.05
C ALA A 42 16.70 34.16 2.18
N ILE A 43 16.53 34.57 3.46
CA ILE A 43 16.65 33.68 4.62
C ILE A 43 15.64 32.52 4.53
N LEU A 44 14.38 32.81 4.21
CA LEU A 44 13.34 31.77 4.06
C LEU A 44 13.67 30.78 2.93
N ILE A 45 14.20 31.26 1.80
CA ILE A 45 14.64 30.40 0.68
C ILE A 45 15.80 29.49 1.14
N VAL A 46 16.80 30.06 1.82
CA VAL A 46 17.96 29.30 2.32
C VAL A 46 17.52 28.24 3.34
N LEU A 47 16.65 28.59 4.30
CA LEU A 47 16.10 27.65 5.28
C LEU A 47 15.26 26.55 4.58
N GLY A 48 14.45 26.92 3.58
CA GLY A 48 13.72 25.97 2.76
C GLY A 48 14.64 24.99 2.02
N ALA A 49 15.72 25.48 1.42
CA ALA A 49 16.70 24.65 0.73
C ALA A 49 17.49 23.75 1.70
N LEU A 50 17.91 24.28 2.85
CA LEU A 50 18.63 23.52 3.88
C LEU A 50 17.75 22.41 4.46
N THR A 51 16.51 22.71 4.84
CA THR A 51 15.57 21.69 5.33
C THR A 51 15.28 20.62 4.29
N GLN A 52 15.21 20.97 3.00
CA GLN A 52 15.09 19.99 1.91
C GLN A 52 16.34 19.11 1.79
N ARG A 53 17.55 19.67 1.85
CA ARG A 53 18.80 18.90 1.81
C ARG A 53 18.94 17.97 3.01
N LEU A 54 18.64 18.45 4.22
CA LEU A 54 18.68 17.64 5.43
C LEU A 54 17.65 16.50 5.38
N ARG A 55 16.44 16.76 4.88
CA ARG A 55 15.44 15.70 4.64
C ARG A 55 15.89 14.71 3.57
N GLY A 56 16.47 15.18 2.48
CA GLY A 56 17.04 14.33 1.42
C GLY A 56 18.16 13.44 1.94
N ALA A 57 19.07 13.99 2.76
CA ALA A 57 20.15 13.23 3.39
C ALA A 57 19.64 12.23 4.43
N ALA A 58 18.60 12.58 5.19
CA ALA A 58 17.96 11.67 6.15
C ALA A 58 17.21 10.52 5.46
N VAL A 59 16.57 10.78 4.30
CA VAL A 59 15.92 9.74 3.48
C VAL A 59 16.94 8.94 2.67
N GLY A 60 18.07 9.55 2.30
CA GLY A 60 19.18 8.93 1.57
C GLY A 60 20.09 8.05 2.43
N ARG A 61 19.94 8.06 3.76
CA ARG A 61 20.58 7.09 4.68
C ARG A 61 19.83 5.76 4.75
N TRP A 62 19.10 5.37 3.71
CA TRP A 62 18.84 3.96 3.51
C TRP A 62 20.17 3.29 3.22
N SER A 63 20.62 2.49 4.18
CA SER A 63 21.72 1.55 4.00
C SER A 63 21.49 0.88 2.64
N GLY A 64 22.38 1.07 1.67
CA GLY A 64 22.23 0.55 0.31
C GLY A 64 22.12 -0.99 0.21
N ALA A 65 22.04 -1.67 1.36
CA ALA A 65 21.59 -3.02 1.52
C ALA A 65 20.19 -3.21 0.93
N VAL A 66 20.16 -3.85 -0.22
CA VAL A 66 18.96 -4.39 -0.84
C VAL A 66 18.92 -5.88 -0.54
N ASP A 67 17.75 -6.40 -0.21
CA ASP A 67 17.55 -7.83 0.02
C ASP A 67 18.00 -8.62 -1.23
N PRO A 68 18.90 -9.61 -1.14
CA PRO A 68 19.29 -10.40 -2.30
C PRO A 68 18.09 -11.12 -2.96
N GLN A 69 17.06 -11.45 -2.18
CA GLN A 69 15.84 -12.03 -2.70
C GLN A 69 14.84 -10.92 -3.00
N ARG A 70 14.54 -10.68 -4.28
CA ARG A 70 13.49 -9.73 -4.68
C ARG A 70 12.09 -10.34 -4.70
N MET A 71 11.96 -11.58 -5.14
CA MET A 71 10.67 -12.23 -5.34
C MET A 71 10.28 -13.06 -4.12
N TYR A 72 9.02 -12.95 -3.71
CA TYR A 72 8.46 -13.85 -2.70
C TYR A 72 8.43 -15.30 -3.21
N SER A 73 8.75 -16.26 -2.34
CA SER A 73 8.57 -17.68 -2.65
C SER A 73 7.09 -18.02 -2.92
N PRO A 74 6.76 -19.11 -3.62
CA PRO A 74 5.37 -19.55 -3.80
C PRO A 74 4.59 -19.66 -2.47
N GLU A 75 5.22 -20.19 -1.42
CA GLU A 75 4.65 -20.34 -0.09
C GLU A 75 4.39 -18.99 0.56
N GLN A 76 5.35 -18.07 0.47
CA GLN A 76 5.19 -16.71 0.98
C GLN A 76 4.04 -15.98 0.28
N ARG A 77 3.94 -16.10 -1.06
CA ARG A 77 2.84 -15.53 -1.83
C ARG A 77 1.50 -16.08 -1.38
N ARG A 78 1.39 -17.41 -1.22
CA ARG A 78 0.16 -18.05 -0.71
C ARG A 78 -0.25 -17.48 0.65
N VAL A 79 0.68 -17.40 1.60
CA VAL A 79 0.40 -16.86 2.95
C VAL A 79 -0.01 -15.37 2.89
N ILE A 80 0.61 -14.56 2.02
CA ILE A 80 0.24 -13.16 1.84
C ILE A 80 -1.20 -13.04 1.33
N HIS A 81 -1.59 -13.83 0.33
CA HIS A 81 -2.95 -13.85 -0.21
C HIS A 81 -3.97 -14.38 0.79
N GLU A 82 -3.64 -15.45 1.51
CA GLU A 82 -4.50 -16.09 2.50
C GLU A 82 -4.81 -15.16 3.69
N ARG A 83 -3.79 -14.49 4.25
CA ARG A 83 -3.99 -13.49 5.33
C ARG A 83 -4.87 -12.33 4.90
N ALA A 84 -4.87 -12.04 3.60
CA ALA A 84 -5.69 -11.01 3.00
C ALA A 84 -7.09 -11.53 2.58
N GLY A 85 -7.40 -12.82 2.72
CA GLY A 85 -8.64 -13.40 2.21
C GLY A 85 -8.79 -13.23 0.69
N GLY A 86 -7.69 -13.29 -0.06
CA GLY A 86 -7.69 -13.15 -1.53
C GLY A 86 -8.07 -11.76 -2.05
N GLN A 87 -8.19 -10.74 -1.19
CA GLN A 87 -8.62 -9.39 -1.55
C GLN A 87 -7.45 -8.39 -1.54
N CYS A 88 -7.50 -7.36 -2.39
CA CYS A 88 -6.51 -6.28 -2.39
C CYS A 88 -6.52 -5.49 -1.07
N GLU A 89 -5.36 -5.24 -0.45
CA GLU A 89 -5.23 -4.55 0.84
C GLU A 89 -5.13 -3.02 0.74
N TYR A 90 -4.91 -2.50 -0.48
CA TYR A 90 -4.86 -1.07 -0.73
C TYR A 90 -6.22 -0.42 -0.52
N THR A 91 -6.20 0.90 -0.31
CA THR A 91 -7.42 1.69 -0.07
C THR A 91 -8.05 2.05 -1.40
N GLY A 92 -9.28 1.60 -1.61
CA GLY A 92 -10.12 1.98 -2.75
C GLY A 92 -10.95 3.22 -2.47
N TRP A 93 -12.09 3.32 -3.15
CA TRP A 93 -13.05 4.40 -2.97
C TRP A 93 -13.61 4.43 -1.54
N GLY A 94 -13.89 5.63 -1.02
CA GLY A 94 -14.52 5.82 0.30
C GLY A 94 -13.66 5.38 1.49
N TRP A 95 -12.32 5.38 1.36
CA TRP A 95 -11.37 4.96 2.41
C TRP A 95 -11.47 3.49 2.84
N GLN A 96 -12.30 2.70 2.14
CA GLN A 96 -12.47 1.28 2.36
C GLN A 96 -11.37 0.48 1.67
N ARG A 97 -11.27 -0.79 2.03
CA ARG A 97 -10.39 -1.73 1.34
C ARG A 97 -10.86 -1.91 -0.11
N CYS A 98 -9.92 -1.97 -1.04
CA CYS A 98 -10.21 -2.26 -2.44
C CYS A 98 -10.94 -3.60 -2.55
N ARG A 99 -12.06 -3.64 -3.29
CA ARG A 99 -12.88 -4.85 -3.45
C ARG A 99 -12.36 -5.83 -4.50
N SER A 100 -11.38 -5.44 -5.30
CA SER A 100 -10.77 -6.30 -6.31
C SER A 100 -10.00 -7.46 -5.66
N ALA A 101 -9.95 -8.59 -6.39
CA ALA A 101 -9.11 -9.72 -6.01
C ALA A 101 -7.63 -9.32 -5.95
N SER A 102 -6.87 -9.96 -5.08
CA SER A 102 -5.42 -9.83 -5.04
C SER A 102 -4.79 -10.77 -6.06
N GLU A 103 -4.02 -10.21 -6.99
CA GLU A 103 -3.35 -10.93 -8.07
C GLU A 103 -1.83 -10.99 -7.85
N HIS A 104 -1.30 -10.09 -7.02
CA HIS A 104 0.12 -9.95 -6.75
C HIS A 104 0.42 -9.87 -5.25
N ALA A 105 1.57 -10.41 -4.87
CA ALA A 105 2.22 -10.12 -3.60
C ALA A 105 3.22 -8.99 -3.82
N ASP A 106 2.94 -7.83 -3.24
CA ASP A 106 3.72 -6.60 -3.38
C ASP A 106 4.47 -6.29 -2.08
N HIS A 107 5.57 -5.56 -2.17
CA HIS A 107 6.32 -5.06 -1.02
C HIS A 107 5.77 -3.70 -0.60
N LEU A 108 5.24 -3.56 0.62
CA LEU A 108 4.77 -2.28 1.14
C LEU A 108 5.86 -1.21 1.09
N HIS A 109 7.07 -1.58 1.53
CA HIS A 109 8.30 -0.85 1.30
C HIS A 109 9.00 -1.43 0.08
N PRO A 110 9.14 -0.67 -1.02
CA PRO A 110 9.71 -1.17 -2.25
C PRO A 110 11.09 -1.81 -2.03
N HIS A 111 11.31 -2.97 -2.64
CA HIS A 111 12.58 -3.70 -2.57
C HIS A 111 13.79 -2.84 -2.97
N ALA A 112 13.67 -2.07 -4.06
CA ALA A 112 14.70 -1.11 -4.52
C ALA A 112 15.03 0.02 -3.52
N LYS A 113 14.27 0.11 -2.42
CA LYS A 113 14.42 1.08 -1.34
C LYS A 113 14.84 0.42 -0.02
N GLY A 114 15.31 -0.82 -0.09
CA GLY A 114 15.74 -1.61 1.07
C GLY A 114 14.58 -2.27 1.82
N GLY A 115 13.41 -2.47 1.20
CA GLY A 115 12.36 -3.29 1.80
C GLY A 115 12.72 -4.77 1.76
N ALA A 116 12.52 -5.49 2.87
CA ALA A 116 12.79 -6.94 2.95
C ALA A 116 11.73 -7.76 2.21
N THR A 117 12.11 -8.92 1.68
CA THR A 117 11.19 -9.93 1.17
C THR A 117 10.72 -10.83 2.31
N SER A 118 9.81 -10.28 3.12
CA SER A 118 9.24 -10.94 4.28
C SER A 118 7.72 -10.85 4.31
N LEU A 119 7.09 -11.73 5.10
CA LEU A 119 5.63 -11.68 5.28
C LEU A 119 5.13 -10.40 5.96
N ARG A 120 5.99 -9.68 6.68
CA ARG A 120 5.66 -8.37 7.29
C ARG A 120 5.69 -7.26 6.24
N ASN A 121 6.59 -7.32 5.27
CA ASN A 121 6.61 -6.36 4.16
C ASN A 121 5.63 -6.73 3.04
N GLY A 122 5.18 -7.98 2.98
CA GLY A 122 4.23 -8.49 1.99
C GLY A 122 2.82 -7.91 2.13
N VAL A 123 2.24 -7.53 1.00
CA VAL A 123 0.88 -7.01 0.87
C VAL A 123 0.20 -7.64 -0.34
N ALA A 124 -1.06 -8.07 -0.17
CA ALA A 124 -1.83 -8.59 -1.30
C ALA A 124 -2.43 -7.42 -2.11
N ALA A 125 -2.18 -7.39 -3.42
CA ALA A 125 -2.52 -6.27 -4.30
C ALA A 125 -3.19 -6.72 -5.59
N CYS A 126 -4.16 -5.95 -6.10
CA CYS A 126 -4.65 -6.09 -7.48
C CYS A 126 -3.66 -5.43 -8.46
N ALA A 127 -3.72 -5.78 -9.76
CA ALA A 127 -2.86 -5.22 -10.80
C ALA A 127 -2.88 -3.69 -10.84
N HIS A 128 -4.07 -3.07 -10.72
CA HIS A 128 -4.21 -1.61 -10.76
C HIS A 128 -3.44 -0.92 -9.61
N HIS A 129 -3.59 -1.40 -8.38
CA HIS A 129 -2.90 -0.79 -7.24
C HIS A 129 -1.41 -1.09 -7.23
N ASN A 130 -1.01 -2.29 -7.64
CA ASN A 130 0.39 -2.68 -7.76
C ASN A 130 1.15 -1.75 -8.74
N THR A 131 0.60 -1.58 -9.95
CA THR A 131 1.19 -0.72 -10.99
C THR A 131 1.14 0.76 -10.61
N SER A 132 0.02 1.26 -10.05
CA SER A 132 -0.14 2.65 -9.62
C SER A 132 0.81 3.03 -8.47
N LYS A 133 1.07 2.10 -7.54
CA LYS A 133 2.06 2.30 -6.47
C LYS A 133 3.48 2.33 -7.01
N GLY A 134 3.88 1.32 -7.78
CA GLY A 134 5.25 1.15 -8.24
C GLY A 134 6.28 1.23 -7.09
N ALA A 135 7.30 2.08 -7.25
CA ALA A 135 8.36 2.30 -6.26
C ALA A 135 8.05 3.40 -5.22
N LYS A 136 6.78 3.82 -5.06
CA LYS A 136 6.40 4.85 -4.08
C LYS A 136 6.37 4.27 -2.68
N VAL A 137 6.94 5.00 -1.71
CA VAL A 137 6.79 4.66 -0.28
C VAL A 137 5.48 5.26 0.21
N LEU A 138 4.68 4.44 0.88
CA LEU A 138 3.43 4.92 1.48
C LEU A 138 3.74 5.86 2.64
N ALA A 139 2.93 6.92 2.77
CA ALA A 139 2.98 7.80 3.93
C ALA A 139 2.67 7.03 5.22
N ARG A 140 3.28 7.43 6.35
CA ARG A 140 3.10 6.79 7.66
C ARG A 140 1.62 6.68 8.07
N SER A 141 0.79 7.66 7.73
CA SER A 141 -0.65 7.61 7.99
C SER A 141 -1.37 6.47 7.25
N LYS A 142 -1.00 6.22 5.98
CA LYS A 142 -1.53 5.10 5.19
C LYS A 142 -1.06 3.76 5.74
N ILE A 143 0.19 3.67 6.18
CA ILE A 143 0.75 2.49 6.84
C ILE A 143 -0.05 2.17 8.12
N ARG A 144 -0.21 3.13 9.03
CA ARG A 144 -1.02 2.96 10.24
C ARG A 144 -2.47 2.61 9.93
N SER A 145 -3.04 3.18 8.86
CA SER A 145 -4.38 2.82 8.40
C SER A 145 -4.45 1.36 7.94
N LEU A 146 -3.45 0.88 7.20
CA LEU A 146 -3.37 -0.51 6.78
C LEU A 146 -3.26 -1.46 7.99
N GLU A 147 -2.35 -1.18 8.92
CA GLU A 147 -2.20 -1.97 10.16
C GLU A 147 -3.51 -2.04 10.97
N ARG A 148 -4.20 -0.90 11.11
CA ARG A 148 -5.52 -0.85 11.77
C ARG A 148 -6.56 -1.71 11.05
N ARG A 149 -6.56 -1.71 9.71
CA ARG A 149 -7.49 -2.55 8.94
C ARG A 149 -7.15 -4.03 9.06
N ARG A 150 -5.85 -4.41 9.01
CA ARG A 150 -5.39 -5.79 9.19
C ARG A 150 -5.89 -6.41 10.49
N ARG A 151 -5.98 -5.64 11.58
CA ARG A 151 -6.57 -6.12 12.86
C ARG A 151 -8.00 -6.67 12.73
N ARG A 152 -8.75 -6.31 11.68
CA ARG A 152 -10.12 -6.78 11.46
C ARG A 152 -10.22 -8.08 10.67
N TYR A 153 -9.26 -8.36 9.80
CA TYR A 153 -9.35 -9.50 8.87
C TYR A 153 -8.14 -10.45 8.90
N PHE A 154 -7.06 -10.10 9.60
CA PHE A 154 -5.98 -11.04 9.86
C PHE A 154 -6.40 -12.03 10.96
N PRO A 155 -5.93 -13.28 10.91
CA PRO A 155 -6.15 -14.24 11.99
C PRO A 155 -5.65 -13.70 13.34
N LYS A 156 -6.35 -14.02 14.42
CA LYS A 156 -5.98 -13.60 15.77
C LYS A 156 -4.58 -14.13 16.12
N GLY A 157 -3.76 -13.30 16.77
CA GLY A 157 -2.38 -13.64 17.15
C GLY A 157 -1.33 -13.43 16.06
N VAL A 158 -1.73 -13.17 14.81
CA VAL A 158 -0.79 -12.82 13.75
C VAL A 158 -0.37 -11.36 13.88
N ASP A 159 0.94 -11.09 13.74
CA ASP A 159 1.46 -9.73 13.74
C ASP A 159 0.93 -8.93 12.54
N VAL A 160 0.29 -7.79 12.83
CA VAL A 160 -0.31 -6.89 11.83
C VAL A 160 0.64 -5.78 11.38
N ARG A 161 1.83 -5.65 12.01
CA ARG A 161 2.82 -4.65 11.63
C ARG A 161 3.33 -4.88 10.22
N VAL A 162 3.68 -3.79 9.56
CA VAL A 162 4.09 -3.83 8.15
C VAL A 162 5.31 -2.99 7.85
N GLY A 163 5.92 -3.23 6.69
CA GLY A 163 7.03 -2.43 6.18
C GLY A 163 8.36 -2.82 6.79
N GLU A 164 8.63 -4.12 6.91
CA GLU A 164 9.94 -4.59 7.34
C GLU A 164 11.02 -4.15 6.33
N MET A 165 12.05 -3.51 6.86
CA MET A 165 13.23 -3.09 6.11
C MET A 165 14.26 -4.22 6.16
N TYR A 166 14.99 -4.39 5.07
CA TYR A 166 16.10 -5.33 5.01
C TYR A 166 17.25 -4.82 5.89
N ASP A 167 17.73 -5.69 6.76
CA ASP A 167 18.85 -5.41 7.65
C ASP A 167 19.90 -6.51 7.53
N LEU A 168 21.04 -6.16 6.92
CA LEU A 168 22.20 -7.05 6.78
C LEU A 168 22.72 -7.58 8.12
N ALA A 169 22.54 -6.82 9.21
CA ALA A 169 22.97 -7.27 10.53
C ALA A 169 22.08 -8.39 11.04
N THR A 170 20.77 -8.32 10.76
CA THR A 170 19.80 -9.37 11.10
C THR A 170 20.07 -10.62 10.26
N THR A 171 20.24 -10.50 8.93
CA THR A 171 20.53 -11.66 8.06
C THR A 171 21.80 -12.39 8.49
N ARG A 172 22.91 -11.67 8.77
CA ARG A 172 24.17 -12.30 9.21
C ARG A 172 24.05 -13.03 10.55
N ARG A 173 23.20 -12.55 11.48
CA ARG A 173 22.95 -13.25 12.74
C ARG A 173 22.20 -14.55 12.52
N ASP A 174 21.20 -14.55 11.65
CA ASP A 174 20.42 -15.75 11.35
C ASP A 174 21.27 -16.79 10.61
N GLU A 175 22.09 -16.37 9.63
CA GLU A 175 23.07 -17.24 8.97
C GLU A 175 24.08 -17.82 9.96
N GLY A 176 24.61 -17.01 10.89
CA GLY A 176 25.52 -17.47 11.93
C GLY A 176 24.87 -18.45 12.91
N ARG A 177 23.58 -18.28 13.25
CA ARG A 177 22.83 -19.20 14.10
C ARG A 177 22.57 -20.53 13.40
N VAL A 178 22.16 -20.51 12.12
CA VAL A 178 21.94 -21.73 11.35
C VAL A 178 23.26 -22.47 11.15
N GLY A 179 24.35 -21.76 10.84
CA GLY A 179 25.69 -22.31 10.75
C GLY A 179 26.19 -22.93 12.06
N ALA A 180 25.91 -22.31 13.21
CA ALA A 180 26.25 -22.89 14.51
C ALA A 180 25.42 -24.14 14.84
N ALA A 181 24.13 -24.17 14.45
CA ALA A 181 23.26 -25.32 14.65
C ALA A 181 23.65 -26.51 13.74
N THR A 182 24.14 -26.26 12.52
CA THR A 182 24.66 -27.31 11.63
C THR A 182 26.08 -27.75 12.00
N ALA A 183 26.91 -26.86 12.55
CA ALA A 183 28.25 -27.20 13.05
C ALA A 183 28.22 -28.02 14.35
N ALA A 184 27.12 -27.95 15.13
CA ALA A 184 26.83 -28.89 16.20
C ALA A 184 26.50 -30.28 15.60
N THR A 185 27.54 -30.94 15.09
CA THR A 185 27.48 -32.34 14.69
C THR A 185 26.85 -33.13 15.85
N PRO A 186 25.74 -33.86 15.64
CA PRO A 186 25.19 -34.68 16.71
C PRO A 186 26.28 -35.65 17.14
N ARG A 187 26.72 -35.55 18.40
CA ARG A 187 27.58 -36.57 19.01
C ARG A 187 26.86 -37.90 18.80
N ARG A 188 27.43 -38.72 17.92
CA ARG A 188 26.95 -40.08 17.64
C ARG A 188 26.90 -40.80 18.98
N GLY A 189 25.71 -40.96 19.53
CA GLY A 189 25.52 -41.76 20.74
C GLY A 189 26.02 -43.19 20.47
N PRO A 190 26.47 -43.92 21.50
CA PRO A 190 26.89 -45.30 21.36
C PRO A 190 25.76 -46.10 20.68
N GLY A 191 26.15 -46.84 19.64
CA GLY A 191 25.27 -47.35 18.59
C GLY A 191 24.02 -48.06 19.09
N VAL A 192 22.87 -47.48 18.77
CA VAL A 192 21.62 -48.25 18.67
C VAL A 192 21.65 -48.93 17.30
N PRO A 193 21.56 -50.28 17.22
CA PRO A 193 21.58 -50.98 15.95
C PRO A 193 20.43 -50.51 15.06
N ALA A 194 20.73 -50.29 13.78
CA ALA A 194 19.78 -49.86 12.77
C ALA A 194 18.67 -50.91 12.61
N MET A 195 17.52 -50.67 13.23
CA MET A 195 16.31 -51.41 12.89
C MET A 195 15.86 -50.95 11.51
N ALA A 196 15.74 -51.90 10.59
CA ALA A 196 15.25 -51.67 9.24
C ALA A 196 13.86 -51.01 9.32
N SER A 197 13.74 -49.78 8.81
CA SER A 197 12.45 -49.12 8.70
C SER A 197 11.52 -49.98 7.83
N PRO A 198 10.31 -50.31 8.29
CA PRO A 198 9.35 -51.04 7.48
C PRO A 198 8.99 -50.23 6.23
N PRO A 199 8.63 -50.88 5.11
CA PRO A 199 8.23 -50.18 3.90
C PRO A 199 7.01 -49.32 4.17
N VAL A 200 7.16 -48.00 4.00
CA VAL A 200 6.06 -47.05 4.05
C VAL A 200 5.15 -47.32 2.85
N ARG A 201 3.98 -47.92 3.10
CA ARG A 201 2.90 -47.97 2.11
C ARG A 201 2.35 -46.55 1.97
N VAL A 202 2.63 -45.93 0.83
CA VAL A 202 1.97 -44.69 0.42
C VAL A 202 0.54 -45.05 0.03
N PRO A 203 -0.50 -44.59 0.74
CA PRO A 203 -1.87 -44.83 0.32
C PRO A 203 -2.14 -44.11 -1.01
N PRO A 204 -2.99 -44.66 -1.89
CA PRO A 204 -3.38 -44.00 -3.13
C PRO A 204 -4.02 -42.65 -2.83
N ALA A 205 -3.64 -41.63 -3.60
CA ALA A 205 -4.16 -40.28 -3.46
C ALA A 205 -5.67 -40.27 -3.68
N THR A 206 -6.43 -40.00 -2.61
CA THR A 206 -7.85 -39.69 -2.74
C THR A 206 -8.00 -38.34 -3.45
N PRO A 207 -8.85 -38.22 -4.49
CA PRO A 207 -9.12 -36.94 -5.12
C PRO A 207 -9.74 -36.01 -4.09
N VAL A 208 -9.07 -34.88 -3.84
CA VAL A 208 -9.61 -33.80 -3.02
C VAL A 208 -10.66 -33.09 -3.85
N VAL A 209 -11.94 -33.41 -3.59
CA VAL A 209 -13.07 -32.62 -4.07
C VAL A 209 -13.10 -31.34 -3.26
N VAL A 210 -12.71 -30.24 -3.89
CA VAL A 210 -12.86 -28.90 -3.32
C VAL A 210 -14.33 -28.50 -3.51
N PRO A 211 -15.11 -28.20 -2.46
CA PRO A 211 -16.48 -27.74 -2.61
C PRO A 211 -16.50 -26.45 -3.45
N GLY A 212 -17.36 -26.40 -4.46
CA GLY A 212 -17.61 -25.20 -5.25
C GLY A 212 -18.14 -24.09 -4.34
N TRP A 213 -17.73 -22.85 -4.61
CA TRP A 213 -18.13 -21.66 -3.85
C TRP A 213 -19.58 -21.21 -4.12
N ASP A 214 -20.37 -22.02 -4.84
CA ASP A 214 -21.72 -21.66 -5.30
C ASP A 214 -22.85 -22.07 -4.33
N GLU A 215 -22.54 -22.64 -3.16
CA GLU A 215 -23.55 -23.05 -2.16
C GLU A 215 -23.30 -22.46 -0.76
N VAL A 216 -23.13 -21.15 -0.67
CA VAL A 216 -23.49 -20.46 0.59
C VAL A 216 -24.99 -20.18 0.51
N ALA A 217 -25.78 -21.16 0.96
CA ALA A 217 -27.18 -20.94 1.26
C ALA A 217 -27.29 -19.79 2.28
N GLU A 218 -27.97 -18.72 1.88
CA GLU A 218 -28.39 -17.65 2.77
C GLU A 218 -29.32 -18.29 3.82
N ASP A 219 -28.90 -18.27 5.08
CA ASP A 219 -29.76 -18.61 6.22
C ASP A 219 -30.70 -17.43 6.49
N PRO A 220 -32.02 -17.53 6.22
CA PRO A 220 -32.97 -16.48 6.48
C PRO A 220 -33.53 -16.64 7.89
N SER A 221 -32.67 -16.51 8.91
CA SER A 221 -33.14 -16.50 10.29
C SER A 221 -32.19 -15.78 11.25
N ASP A 222 -31.92 -14.49 11.01
CA ASP A 222 -31.40 -13.63 12.08
C ASP A 222 -32.00 -12.22 12.03
N ASP A 223 -33.30 -12.18 12.32
CA ASP A 223 -34.02 -10.98 12.74
C ASP A 223 -33.74 -10.73 14.24
N THR A 224 -32.69 -9.97 14.58
CA THR A 224 -32.72 -9.17 15.82
C THR A 224 -31.98 -7.83 15.70
N ALA A 225 -32.80 -6.82 15.41
CA ALA A 225 -32.85 -5.51 16.06
C ALA A 225 -32.01 -4.32 15.50
N PRO A 226 -32.57 -3.10 15.61
CA PRO A 226 -32.35 -2.03 14.64
C PRO A 226 -31.46 -0.92 15.19
N TRP A 227 -30.50 -0.48 14.37
CA TRP A 227 -29.76 0.74 14.63
C TRP A 227 -30.63 1.96 14.31
N GLY A 228 -31.13 2.57 15.39
CA GLY A 228 -31.20 4.02 15.62
C GLY A 228 -31.58 4.91 14.43
N SER A 229 -32.82 5.37 14.48
CA SER A 229 -33.43 6.41 13.66
C SER A 229 -32.59 7.69 13.57
N ALA A 230 -32.33 8.15 12.35
CA ALA A 230 -31.99 9.54 12.06
C ALA A 230 -33.29 10.36 11.93
N PRO A 231 -33.31 11.64 12.35
CA PRO A 231 -34.52 12.44 12.30
C PRO A 231 -34.89 12.88 10.87
N SER A 232 -36.19 12.76 10.63
CA SER A 232 -36.97 13.26 9.50
C SER A 232 -36.73 14.76 9.27
N ALA A 233 -36.33 15.12 8.04
CA ALA A 233 -36.44 16.46 7.52
C ALA A 233 -37.30 16.43 6.24
N SER A 234 -38.57 16.73 6.46
CA SER A 234 -39.53 17.39 5.57
C SER A 234 -39.04 17.83 4.18
N GLN A 235 -39.66 17.26 3.15
CA GLN A 235 -39.78 17.89 1.83
C GLN A 235 -40.85 18.99 1.85
N PRO A 236 -40.73 19.98 0.96
CA PRO A 236 -41.87 20.36 0.14
C PRO A 236 -41.53 20.29 -1.35
N GLY A 237 -42.53 19.91 -2.12
CA GLY A 237 -42.40 19.54 -3.52
C GLY A 237 -42.25 20.70 -4.50
N ALA A 238 -41.92 20.33 -5.73
CA ALA A 238 -42.17 21.12 -6.91
C ALA A 238 -42.25 20.16 -8.11
N THR A 239 -43.47 20.03 -8.61
CA THR A 239 -43.81 19.49 -9.93
C THR A 239 -43.10 20.30 -11.02
N ARG A 240 -42.50 19.63 -12.02
CA ARG A 240 -42.29 20.18 -13.36
C ARG A 240 -42.31 19.10 -14.44
N PRO A 241 -42.77 19.44 -15.66
CA PRO A 241 -43.16 18.48 -16.69
C PRO A 241 -41.95 17.96 -17.47
N GLY A 242 -42.11 16.77 -18.05
CA GLY A 242 -41.14 16.15 -18.95
C GLY A 242 -40.92 16.92 -20.25
N PRO A 243 -39.90 16.52 -21.01
CA PRO A 243 -40.19 16.23 -22.41
C PRO A 243 -39.46 15.00 -22.98
N SER A 244 -40.17 14.42 -23.96
CA SER A 244 -39.68 13.86 -25.23
C SER A 244 -38.70 12.68 -25.20
N ALA A 245 -39.26 11.54 -25.58
CA ALA A 245 -38.57 10.41 -26.16
C ALA A 245 -37.66 10.82 -27.33
N GLY A 246 -36.39 10.43 -27.24
CA GLY A 246 -35.43 10.43 -28.33
C GLY A 246 -34.72 9.08 -28.33
N HIS A 247 -35.39 8.08 -28.90
CA HIS A 247 -34.83 6.75 -29.14
C HIS A 247 -33.78 6.89 -30.25
N ARG A 248 -32.49 6.81 -29.90
CA ARG A 248 -31.41 6.64 -30.87
C ARG A 248 -31.04 5.17 -30.90
N ASP A 249 -31.41 4.53 -31.99
CA ASP A 249 -30.82 3.29 -32.48
C ASP A 249 -29.31 3.50 -32.66
N THR A 250 -28.51 2.93 -31.77
CA THR A 250 -27.09 2.67 -32.05
C THR A 250 -26.99 1.24 -32.54
N GLY A 251 -26.95 1.07 -33.87
CA GLY A 251 -26.67 -0.21 -34.50
C GLY A 251 -25.42 -0.86 -33.92
N GLY A 252 -25.62 -2.01 -33.28
CA GLY A 252 -24.53 -2.87 -32.83
C GLY A 252 -23.84 -3.53 -34.04
N PRO A 253 -22.50 -3.66 -34.04
CA PRO A 253 -21.79 -4.39 -35.07
C PRO A 253 -22.09 -5.89 -35.01
N ALA A 254 -22.16 -6.51 -36.19
CA ALA A 254 -22.45 -7.92 -36.40
C ALA A 254 -21.47 -8.86 -35.66
N PRO A 255 -21.91 -10.05 -35.24
CA PRO A 255 -21.04 -11.06 -34.65
C PRO A 255 -20.20 -11.72 -35.74
N GLY A 256 -18.91 -11.41 -35.79
CA GLY A 256 -18.04 -12.07 -36.76
C GLY A 256 -16.60 -11.60 -36.73
N THR A 257 -15.78 -12.30 -35.95
CA THR A 257 -14.32 -12.58 -36.06
C THR A 257 -13.64 -12.44 -34.69
N ARG A 258 -13.22 -13.59 -34.13
CA ARG A 258 -12.28 -13.61 -33.01
C ARG A 258 -10.90 -13.23 -33.54
N PRO A 259 -10.16 -12.30 -32.92
CA PRO A 259 -8.75 -12.10 -33.25
C PRO A 259 -7.93 -13.35 -32.89
N PRO A 260 -6.85 -13.65 -33.62
CA PRO A 260 -5.98 -14.79 -33.32
C PRO A 260 -5.27 -14.61 -31.97
N ALA A 261 -5.06 -15.73 -31.28
CA ALA A 261 -4.36 -15.76 -30.00
C ALA A 261 -2.90 -15.29 -30.17
N PRO A 262 -2.35 -14.53 -29.20
CA PRO A 262 -0.93 -14.16 -29.22
C PRO A 262 -0.03 -15.40 -29.02
N PRO A 263 1.19 -15.38 -29.57
CA PRO A 263 2.15 -16.47 -29.39
C PRO A 263 2.56 -16.60 -27.92
N LEU A 264 2.59 -17.85 -27.46
CA LEU A 264 3.14 -18.23 -26.16
C LEU A 264 4.67 -18.04 -26.22
N TRP A 265 5.18 -17.15 -25.38
CA TRP A 265 6.59 -17.03 -25.03
C TRP A 265 6.74 -17.32 -23.54
#